data_AF-A0A1G7TM23-F1
#
_entry.id   AF-A0A1G7TM23-F1
#
_cell.length_a   1.000
_cell.length_b   1.000
_cell.length_c   1.000
_cell.angle_alpha   90.00
_cell.angle_beta   90.00
_cell.angle_gamma   90.00
#
_symmetry.space_group_name_H-M   'P 1'
#
loop_
_entity.id
_entity.type
_entity.pdbx_description
1 polymer ?
#
loop_
_entity_poly.entity_id
_entity_poly.type
_entity_poly.pdbx_seq_one_letter_code
_entity_poly.pdbx_strand_id
1 'polypeptide(L)'
;MSNYSLDGVDLSEIVQLGILQKLFEADSKGNGKDGNIGMQLPIIFSQLGLIDVECRVSDRVNFLDQNMDEEKKRILFHSLKEEGLGLEPGDRDKIIENLINRGLTEEEAQKQYEVEFSLSQKFGVESWFTYSPNMKVTFGTIKR
;
A
#
# COMPACT_ATOMS: atom_id res chain seq x y z
N MET A 1 0.91 3.64 3.05
CA MET A 1 0.46 2.96 4.28
C MET A 1 -0.84 2.26 4.00
N SER A 2 -0.99 1.02 4.46
CA SER A 2 -2.19 0.20 4.28
C SER A 2 -3.38 0.90 4.91
N ASN A 3 -4.19 1.55 4.08
CA ASN A 3 -5.39 2.25 4.52
C ASN A 3 -6.59 1.54 3.93
N TYR A 4 -6.82 0.33 4.41
CA TYR A 4 -7.98 -0.46 4.06
C TYR A 4 -8.60 -1.11 5.28
N SER A 5 -9.88 -1.47 5.14
CA SER A 5 -10.66 -2.20 6.12
C SER A 5 -11.38 -3.32 5.40
N LEU A 6 -11.38 -4.50 6.00
CA LEU A 6 -12.09 -5.69 5.54
C LEU A 6 -13.05 -6.10 6.67
N ASP A 7 -14.34 -6.13 6.38
CA ASP A 7 -15.35 -6.45 7.41
C ASP A 7 -15.12 -7.84 8.02
N GLY A 8 -15.29 -7.95 9.34
CA GLY A 8 -15.06 -9.18 10.08
C GLY A 8 -13.60 -9.61 10.23
N VAL A 9 -12.63 -8.78 9.85
CA VAL A 9 -11.20 -9.08 9.97
C VAL A 9 -10.46 -7.94 10.67
N ASP A 10 -9.79 -8.26 11.77
CA ASP A 10 -8.92 -7.28 12.44
C ASP A 10 -7.73 -6.94 11.54
N LEU A 11 -7.47 -5.64 11.35
CA LEU A 11 -6.44 -5.17 10.42
C LEU A 11 -5.04 -5.70 10.77
N SER A 12 -4.76 -5.93 12.06
CA SER A 12 -3.49 -6.52 12.52
C SER A 12 -3.27 -7.96 12.07
N GLU A 13 -4.31 -8.68 11.66
CA GLU A 13 -4.20 -10.03 11.08
C GLU A 13 -3.75 -10.02 9.63
N ILE A 14 -4.02 -8.92 8.90
CA ILE A 14 -3.82 -8.81 7.46
C ILE A 14 -2.86 -7.68 7.07
N VAL A 15 -2.30 -6.95 8.04
CA VAL A 15 -1.28 -5.92 7.84
C VAL A 15 -0.26 -5.92 8.98
N GLN A 16 1.04 -5.89 8.63
CA GLN A 16 2.14 -5.64 9.57
C GLN A 16 2.79 -4.28 9.29
N LEU A 17 2.18 -3.20 9.78
CA LEU A 17 2.65 -1.84 9.50
C LEU A 17 4.12 -1.61 9.92
N GLY A 18 4.53 -2.16 11.07
CA GLY A 18 5.91 -2.02 11.55
C GLY A 18 6.93 -2.73 10.65
N ILE A 19 6.58 -3.91 10.12
CA ILE A 19 7.46 -4.66 9.21
C ILE A 19 7.54 -3.94 7.87
N LEU A 20 6.40 -3.53 7.31
CA LEU A 20 6.34 -2.77 6.06
C LEU A 20 7.10 -1.44 6.16
N GLN A 21 7.01 -0.75 7.29
CA GLN A 21 7.78 0.46 7.54
C GLN A 21 9.28 0.21 7.43
N LYS A 22 9.80 -0.80 8.15
CA LYS A 22 11.23 -1.17 8.09
C LYS A 22 11.65 -1.54 6.68
N LEU A 23 10.85 -2.34 5.98
CA LEU A 23 11.11 -2.79 4.62
C LEU A 23 11.27 -1.61 3.66
N PHE A 24 10.32 -0.66 3.67
CA PHE A 24 10.39 0.51 2.80
C PHE A 24 11.55 1.46 3.15
N GLU A 25 11.86 1.62 4.43
CA GLU A 25 13.04 2.39 4.86
C GLU A 25 14.34 1.73 4.40
N ALA A 26 14.42 0.40 4.45
CA ALA A 26 15.58 -0.37 3.99
C ALA A 26 15.74 -0.28 2.47
N ASP A 27 14.67 -0.44 1.70
CA ASP A 27 14.70 -0.28 0.23
C ASP A 27 15.19 1.10 -0.18
N SER A 28 14.64 2.16 0.45
CA SER A 28 15.02 3.55 0.19
C SER A 28 16.52 3.78 0.45
N LYS A 29 17.06 3.26 1.57
CA LYS A 29 18.49 3.34 1.90
C LYS A 29 19.37 2.50 0.97
N GLY A 30 18.89 1.34 0.53
CA GLY A 30 19.67 0.36 -0.22
C GLY A 30 19.79 0.68 -1.71
N ASN A 31 18.70 1.12 -2.35
CA ASN A 31 18.65 1.34 -3.80
C ASN A 31 18.17 2.74 -4.22
N GLY A 32 17.85 3.62 -3.27
CA GLY A 32 17.40 4.99 -3.51
C GLY A 32 15.95 5.12 -3.97
N LYS A 33 15.21 4.01 -4.14
CA LYS A 33 13.79 4.04 -4.50
C LYS A 33 12.96 4.18 -3.23
N ASP A 34 12.44 5.39 -3.01
CA ASP A 34 11.57 5.67 -1.88
C ASP A 34 10.09 5.58 -2.28
N GLY A 35 9.44 4.47 -1.90
CA GLY A 35 8.00 4.28 -2.10
C GLY A 35 7.12 5.25 -1.32
N ASN A 36 7.67 5.95 -0.32
CA ASN A 36 7.00 6.97 0.50
C ASN A 36 7.37 8.40 0.09
N ILE A 37 8.07 8.58 -1.05
CA ILE A 37 8.58 9.88 -1.51
C ILE A 37 7.52 10.97 -1.60
N GLY A 38 6.25 10.62 -1.84
CA GLY A 38 5.14 11.57 -1.96
C GLY A 38 5.00 12.51 -0.75
N MET A 39 5.39 12.08 0.46
CA MET A 39 5.39 12.93 1.66
C MET A 39 6.65 13.80 1.80
N GLN A 40 7.73 13.49 1.10
CA GLN A 40 8.97 14.26 1.10
C GLN A 40 8.98 15.35 0.04
N LEU A 41 8.18 15.21 -1.03
CA LEU A 41 8.14 16.16 -2.13
C LEU A 41 7.96 17.62 -1.71
N PRO A 42 7.12 17.99 -0.71
CA PRO A 42 6.99 19.39 -0.31
C PRO A 42 8.30 19.98 0.23
N ILE A 43 9.06 19.19 0.99
CA ILE A 43 10.38 19.57 1.50
C ILE A 43 11.34 19.77 0.33
N ILE A 44 11.38 18.82 -0.60
CA ILE A 44 12.24 18.86 -1.78
C ILE A 44 11.93 20.09 -2.64
N PHE A 45 10.65 20.35 -2.91
CA PHE A 45 10.21 21.50 -3.72
C PHE A 45 10.61 22.82 -3.07
N SER A 46 10.45 22.94 -1.75
CA SER A 46 10.89 24.11 -0.99
C SER A 46 12.41 24.31 -1.07
N GLN A 47 13.19 23.25 -0.90
CA GLN A 47 14.66 23.30 -1.01
C GLN A 47 15.15 23.67 -2.41
N LEU A 48 14.40 23.31 -3.45
CA LEU A 48 14.67 23.70 -4.84
C LEU A 48 14.24 25.14 -5.17
N GLY A 49 13.64 25.86 -4.21
CA GLY A 49 13.29 27.27 -4.36
C GLY A 49 11.91 27.54 -4.96
N LEU A 50 11.02 26.54 -5.01
CA LEU A 50 9.62 26.79 -5.32
C LEU A 50 8.98 27.58 -4.18
N ILE A 51 8.05 28.46 -4.55
CA ILE A 51 7.21 29.23 -3.62
C ILE A 51 5.79 28.65 -3.61
N ASP A 52 5.03 28.97 -2.57
CA ASP A 52 3.63 28.53 -2.40
C ASP A 52 3.47 27.00 -2.54
N VAL A 53 4.38 26.26 -1.88
CA VAL A 53 4.39 24.79 -1.91
C VAL A 53 3.26 24.25 -1.04
N GLU A 54 2.39 23.46 -1.65
CA GLU A 54 1.27 22.78 -0.99
C GLU A 54 1.30 21.29 -1.32
N CYS A 55 0.71 20.49 -0.42
CA CYS A 55 0.46 19.07 -0.65
C CYS A 55 -0.98 18.74 -0.30
N ARG A 56 -1.64 18.00 -1.19
CA ARG A 56 -2.98 17.46 -0.97
C ARG A 56 -2.94 15.95 -0.99
N VAL A 57 -3.91 15.34 -0.32
CA VAL A 57 -4.17 13.91 -0.41
C VAL A 57 -5.38 13.75 -1.31
N SER A 58 -5.34 12.78 -2.24
CA SER A 58 -6.53 12.41 -2.99
C SER A 58 -7.62 11.95 -2.00
N ASP A 59 -8.82 12.47 -2.18
CA ASP A 59 -10.02 12.12 -1.41
C ASP A 59 -10.64 10.77 -1.82
N ARG A 60 -10.02 10.07 -2.78
CA ARG A 60 -10.52 8.79 -3.29
C ARG A 60 -10.52 7.73 -2.19
N VAL A 61 -11.69 7.14 -1.99
CA VAL A 61 -11.91 5.91 -1.25
C VAL A 61 -12.66 4.94 -2.17
N ASN A 62 -12.09 3.76 -2.36
CA ASN A 62 -12.76 2.64 -3.01
C ASN A 62 -13.61 1.91 -1.97
N PHE A 63 -14.86 1.63 -2.31
CA PHE A 63 -15.78 0.88 -1.45
C PHE A 63 -16.40 -0.25 -2.26
N LEU A 64 -16.00 -1.48 -1.93
CA LEU A 64 -16.61 -2.70 -2.43
C LEU A 64 -17.82 -3.00 -1.54
N ASP A 65 -18.97 -2.58 -2.03
CA ASP A 65 -20.27 -2.66 -1.36
C ASP A 65 -21.06 -3.86 -1.91
N GLN A 66 -21.61 -4.71 -1.05
CA GLN A 66 -22.39 -5.86 -1.50
C GLN A 66 -23.80 -5.49 -1.95
N ASN A 67 -24.22 -4.25 -1.72
CA ASN A 67 -25.49 -3.71 -2.20
C ASN A 67 -25.37 -2.95 -3.54
N MET A 68 -24.18 -2.87 -4.13
CA MET A 68 -23.99 -2.19 -5.42
C MET A 68 -24.41 -3.07 -6.60
N ASP A 69 -24.55 -2.45 -7.77
CA ASP A 69 -24.77 -3.17 -9.03
C ASP A 69 -23.69 -4.23 -9.29
N GLU A 70 -24.10 -5.45 -9.65
CA GLU A 70 -23.22 -6.62 -9.77
C GLU A 70 -22.11 -6.45 -10.82
N GLU A 71 -22.40 -5.80 -11.95
CA GLU A 71 -21.38 -5.53 -12.97
C GLU A 71 -20.34 -4.54 -12.44
N LYS A 72 -20.78 -3.45 -11.82
CA LYS A 72 -19.88 -2.49 -11.18
C LYS A 72 -19.06 -3.10 -10.04
N LYS A 73 -19.67 -4.01 -9.24
CA LYS A 73 -19.01 -4.75 -8.17
C LYS A 73 -17.86 -5.58 -8.73
N ARG A 74 -18.12 -6.36 -9.79
CA ARG A 74 -17.10 -7.17 -10.47
C ARG A 74 -15.99 -6.33 -11.08
N ILE A 75 -16.31 -5.22 -11.74
CA ILE A 75 -15.30 -4.32 -12.32
C ILE A 75 -14.40 -3.78 -11.21
N LEU A 76 -14.98 -3.24 -10.13
CA LEU A 76 -14.21 -2.70 -9.02
C LEU A 76 -13.33 -3.78 -8.37
N PHE A 77 -13.89 -4.94 -8.06
CA PHE A 77 -13.14 -6.06 -7.49
C PHE A 77 -11.95 -6.46 -8.38
N HIS A 78 -12.18 -6.57 -9.70
CA HIS A 78 -11.11 -6.92 -10.63
C HIS A 78 -10.01 -5.86 -10.66
N SER A 79 -10.37 -4.58 -10.73
CA SER A 79 -9.38 -3.48 -10.68
C SER A 79 -8.58 -3.49 -9.38
N LEU A 80 -9.21 -3.81 -8.24
CA LEU A 80 -8.48 -3.94 -6.96
C LEU A 80 -7.47 -5.09 -7.00
N LYS A 81 -7.82 -6.24 -7.62
CA LYS A 81 -6.90 -7.37 -7.80
C LYS A 81 -5.76 -7.05 -8.76
N GLU A 82 -6.03 -6.34 -9.86
CA GLU A 82 -5.01 -5.91 -10.83
C GLU A 82 -3.98 -4.95 -10.21
N GLU A 83 -4.41 -4.10 -9.28
CA GLU A 83 -3.55 -3.23 -8.45
C GLU A 83 -2.74 -3.99 -7.39
N GLY A 84 -2.91 -5.31 -7.30
CA GLY A 84 -2.14 -6.17 -6.40
C GLY A 84 -2.79 -6.48 -5.05
N LEU A 85 -4.01 -6.02 -4.77
CA LEU A 85 -4.64 -6.25 -3.47
C LEU A 85 -5.04 -7.71 -3.28
N GLY A 86 -4.55 -8.31 -2.19
CA GLY A 86 -4.85 -9.70 -1.84
C GLY A 86 -4.49 -10.69 -2.94
N LEU A 87 -3.47 -10.41 -3.76
CA LEU A 87 -2.90 -11.43 -4.64
C LEU A 87 -2.22 -12.50 -3.80
N GLU A 88 -2.24 -13.74 -4.29
CA GLU A 88 -1.49 -14.81 -3.65
C GLU A 88 0.00 -14.55 -3.83
N PRO A 89 0.81 -14.53 -2.74
CA PRO A 89 2.21 -14.11 -2.79
C PRO A 89 3.13 -15.06 -3.59
N GLY A 90 2.65 -16.26 -3.94
CA GLY A 90 3.40 -17.25 -4.70
C GLY A 90 4.27 -18.15 -3.83
N ASP A 91 5.41 -18.58 -4.38
CA ASP A 91 6.33 -19.55 -3.75
C ASP A 91 6.88 -19.01 -2.42
N ARG A 92 6.53 -19.70 -1.32
CA ARG A 92 6.84 -19.27 0.04
C ARG A 92 8.32 -19.01 0.26
N ASP A 93 9.16 -19.96 -0.11
CA ASP A 93 10.59 -19.91 0.21
C ASP A 93 11.28 -18.78 -0.56
N LYS A 94 10.93 -18.61 -1.85
CA LYS A 94 11.44 -17.49 -2.66
C LYS A 94 11.01 -16.14 -2.11
N ILE A 95 9.76 -15.99 -1.66
CA ILE A 95 9.27 -14.72 -1.13
C ILE A 95 9.96 -14.39 0.20
N ILE A 96 10.09 -15.36 1.10
CA ILE A 96 10.80 -15.16 2.38
C ILE A 96 12.25 -14.77 2.12
N GLU A 97 12.95 -15.47 1.23
CA GLU A 97 14.33 -15.14 0.86
C GLU A 97 14.45 -13.71 0.30
N ASN A 98 13.53 -13.30 -0.59
CA ASN A 98 13.49 -11.95 -1.13
C ASN A 98 13.26 -10.87 -0.06
N LEU A 99 12.39 -11.14 0.91
CA LEU A 99 12.11 -10.22 2.02
C LEU A 99 13.32 -10.08 2.96
N ILE A 100 14.02 -11.17 3.24
CA ILE A 100 15.27 -11.16 4.01
C ILE A 100 16.35 -10.36 3.27
N ASN A 101 16.51 -10.58 1.96
CA ASN A 101 17.46 -9.84 1.13
C ASN A 101 17.17 -8.33 1.07
N ARG A 102 15.92 -7.92 1.35
CA ARG A 102 15.51 -6.51 1.46
C ARG A 102 15.65 -5.94 2.88
N GLY A 103 16.20 -6.70 3.82
CA GLY A 103 16.60 -6.21 5.14
C GLY A 103 15.66 -6.59 6.29
N LEU A 104 14.72 -7.52 6.08
CA LEU A 104 13.94 -8.10 7.17
C LEU A 104 14.69 -9.25 7.85
N THR A 105 14.38 -9.49 9.12
CA THR A 105 14.76 -10.74 9.79
C THR A 105 13.92 -11.90 9.26
N GLU A 106 14.37 -13.14 9.49
CA GLU A 106 13.63 -14.34 9.10
C GLU A 106 12.21 -14.38 9.72
N GLU A 107 12.09 -14.05 11.00
CA GLU A 107 10.79 -13.99 11.70
C GLU A 107 9.85 -12.95 11.07
N GLU A 108 10.37 -11.75 10.78
CA GLU A 108 9.58 -10.70 10.13
C GLU A 108 9.16 -11.08 8.71
N ALA A 109 10.05 -11.72 7.94
CA ALA A 109 9.76 -12.18 6.58
C ALA A 109 8.68 -13.27 6.57
N GLN A 110 8.76 -14.24 7.49
CA GLN A 110 7.73 -15.27 7.65
C GLN A 110 6.38 -14.64 8.01
N LYS A 111 6.37 -13.73 8.99
CA LYS A 111 5.15 -13.05 9.42
C LYS A 111 4.52 -12.19 8.32
N GLN A 112 5.34 -11.50 7.53
CA GLN A 112 4.87 -10.71 6.39
C GLN A 112 4.25 -11.61 5.31
N TYR A 113 4.88 -12.74 4.99
CA TYR A 113 4.33 -13.71 4.05
C TYR A 113 2.98 -14.27 4.52
N GLU A 114 2.89 -14.70 5.78
CA GLU A 114 1.66 -15.26 6.36
C GLU A 114 0.49 -14.27 6.31
N VAL A 115 0.78 -13.00 6.53
CA VAL A 115 -0.20 -11.92 6.51
C VAL A 115 -0.68 -11.62 5.08
N GLU A 116 0.22 -11.58 4.10
CA GLU A 116 -0.15 -11.43 2.68
C GLU A 116 -0.95 -12.63 2.18
N PHE A 117 -0.56 -13.85 2.56
CA PHE A 117 -1.31 -15.07 2.26
C PHE A 117 -2.69 -15.06 2.92
N SER A 118 -2.78 -14.65 4.19
CA SER A 118 -4.08 -14.54 4.89
C SER A 118 -5.02 -13.56 4.19
N LEU A 119 -4.50 -12.40 3.78
CA LEU A 119 -5.27 -11.43 2.99
C LEU A 119 -5.74 -12.05 1.67
N SER A 120 -4.90 -12.81 0.97
CA SER A 120 -5.29 -13.43 -0.31
C SER A 120 -6.41 -14.46 -0.17
N GLN A 121 -6.53 -15.12 0.99
CA GLN A 121 -7.61 -16.06 1.27
C GLN A 121 -8.90 -15.37 1.73
N LYS A 122 -8.77 -14.26 2.50
CA LYS A 122 -9.92 -13.57 3.10
C LYS A 122 -10.57 -12.54 2.17
N PHE A 123 -9.81 -11.97 1.23
CA PHE A 123 -10.31 -10.96 0.31
C PHE A 123 -10.92 -11.61 -0.95
N GLY A 124 -12.23 -11.43 -1.13
CA GLY A 124 -12.99 -11.95 -2.25
C GLY A 124 -14.04 -10.96 -2.77
N VAL A 125 -14.74 -11.34 -3.84
CA VAL A 125 -15.75 -10.48 -4.48
C VAL A 125 -16.94 -10.16 -3.57
N GLU A 126 -17.24 -11.06 -2.64
CA GLU A 126 -18.32 -10.92 -1.65
C GLU A 126 -17.85 -10.20 -0.36
N SER A 127 -16.62 -9.67 -0.33
CA SER A 127 -16.10 -8.93 0.82
C SER A 127 -16.68 -7.52 0.91
N TRP A 128 -17.09 -7.10 2.10
CA TRP A 128 -17.26 -5.68 2.42
C TRP A 128 -15.90 -5.05 2.67
N PHE A 129 -15.46 -4.16 1.77
CA PHE A 129 -14.08 -3.67 1.79
C PHE A 129 -13.97 -2.19 1.43
N THR A 130 -13.20 -1.43 2.21
CA THR A 130 -12.86 -0.03 1.90
C THR A 130 -11.36 0.11 1.74
N TYR A 131 -10.89 0.87 0.75
CA TYR A 131 -9.48 1.14 0.52
C TYR A 131 -9.23 2.56 0.01
N SER A 132 -8.34 3.28 0.69
CA SER A 132 -7.83 4.57 0.22
C SER A 132 -6.36 4.46 -0.21
N PRO A 133 -6.04 4.64 -1.50
CA PRO A 133 -4.65 4.61 -1.99
C PRO A 133 -3.73 5.69 -1.37
N ASN A 134 -4.31 6.75 -0.82
CA ASN A 134 -3.56 7.83 -0.14
C ASN A 134 -2.54 8.57 -1.02
N MET A 135 -2.80 8.66 -2.33
CA MET A 135 -1.94 9.40 -3.26
C MET A 135 -1.71 10.84 -2.79
N LYS A 136 -0.44 11.26 -2.80
CA LYS A 136 -0.01 12.61 -2.43
C LYS A 136 0.23 13.43 -3.69
N VAL A 137 -0.41 14.59 -3.76
CA VAL A 137 -0.30 15.53 -4.87
C VAL A 137 0.38 16.79 -4.34
N THR A 138 1.68 16.91 -4.63
CA THR A 138 2.48 18.08 -4.24
C THR A 138 2.65 19.01 -5.42
N PHE A 139 2.49 20.31 -5.20
CA PHE A 139 2.64 21.35 -6.22
C PHE A 139 3.22 22.64 -5.60
N GLY A 140 3.72 23.52 -6.46
CA GLY A 140 4.25 24.83 -6.09
C GLY A 140 4.55 25.66 -7.33
N THR A 141 4.97 26.91 -7.15
CA THR A 141 5.20 27.87 -8.23
C THR A 141 6.69 28.16 -8.39
N ILE A 142 7.16 28.24 -9.63
CA ILE A 142 8.52 28.70 -9.94
C ILE A 142 8.56 30.22 -9.81
N LYS A 143 9.45 30.74 -8.97
CA LYS A 143 9.69 32.18 -8.86
C LYS A 143 10.29 32.69 -10.18
N ARG A 144 9.55 33.56 -10.88
CA ARG A 144 10.04 34.27 -12.08
C ARG A 144 10.91 35.45 -11.70
#